data_AF-A0A672K5X5-F1
#
_entry.id   AF-A0A672K5X5-F1
#
_cell.length_a   1.000
_cell.length_b   1.000
_cell.length_c   1.000
_cell.angle_alpha   90.00
_cell.angle_beta   90.00
_cell.angle_gamma   90.00
#
_symmetry.space_group_name_H-M   'P 1'
#
loop_
_entity.id
_entity.type
_entity.pdbx_description
1 polymer ?
#
loop_
_entity_poly.entity_id
_entity_poly.type
_entity_poly.pdbx_seq_one_letter_code
_entity_poly.pdbx_strand_id
1 'polypeptide(L)' 'MDFPNVSYILPYLEDGDAKVVQSNAIMRYIARKHNLCGETEEAQVRVDILENQAMDFRNGFVQLCYGDFVSD' A
#
# COMPACT_ATOMS: atom_id res chain seq x y z
N MET A 1 -14.59 17.38 -4.38
CA MET A 1 -13.76 16.49 -5.21
C MET A 1 -14.57 15.25 -5.43
N ASP A 2 -15.18 15.10 -6.60
CA ASP A 2 -15.80 13.83 -6.96
C ASP A 2 -14.71 12.77 -6.97
N PHE A 3 -14.95 11.69 -6.25
CA PHE A 3 -14.03 10.57 -6.13
C PHE A 3 -13.62 10.13 -7.55
N PRO A 4 -12.32 10.17 -7.92
CA PRO A 4 -11.92 9.84 -9.28
C PRO A 4 -12.37 8.41 -9.55
N ASN A 5 -13.24 8.24 -10.57
CA ASN A 5 -13.90 7.01 -11.00
C ASN A 5 -13.18 5.75 -10.51
N VAL A 6 -13.63 5.25 -9.36
CA VAL A 6 -12.94 4.26 -8.51
C VAL A 6 -12.67 2.94 -9.22
N SER A 7 -13.38 2.70 -10.33
CA SER A 7 -13.13 1.58 -11.26
C SER A 7 -11.76 1.57 -11.92
N TYR A 8 -11.07 2.72 -12.06
CA TYR A 8 -9.80 2.78 -12.78
C TYR A 8 -8.56 2.75 -11.87
N ILE A 9 -8.72 2.86 -10.55
CA ILE A 9 -7.63 2.87 -9.58
C ILE A 9 -7.89 1.77 -8.55
N LEU A 10 -7.39 0.57 -8.84
CA LEU A 10 -7.40 -0.56 -7.91
C LEU A 10 -6.05 -0.63 -7.16
N PRO A 11 -6.04 -1.01 -5.87
CA PRO A 11 -7.19 -1.29 -5.01
C PRO A 11 -7.83 -0.03 -4.38
N TYR A 12 -9.10 -0.13 -3.97
CA TYR A 12 -9.84 0.87 -3.21
C TYR A 12 -10.60 0.23 -2.02
N LEU A 13 -10.90 1.04 -0.99
CA LEU A 13 -11.69 0.70 0.18
C LEU A 13 -12.75 1.79 0.41
N GLU A 14 -14.00 1.40 0.63
CA GLU A 14 -15.07 2.27 1.10
C GLU A 14 -15.50 1.82 2.51
N ASP A 15 -15.41 2.73 3.49
CA ASP A 15 -15.80 2.54 4.89
C ASP A 15 -16.72 3.69 5.31
N GLY A 16 -18.03 3.52 5.06
CA GLY A 16 -19.02 4.59 5.23
C GLY A 16 -18.75 5.77 4.30
N ASP A 17 -18.56 6.95 4.89
CA ASP A 17 -18.20 8.17 4.16
C ASP A 17 -16.72 8.22 3.75
N ALA A 18 -15.87 7.40 4.39
CA ALA A 18 -14.46 7.34 4.08
C ALA A 18 -14.24 6.48 2.84
N LYS A 19 -13.59 7.04 1.84
CA LYS A 19 -13.16 6.32 0.65
C LYS A 19 -11.66 6.49 0.51
N VAL A 20 -10.94 5.38 0.39
CA VAL A 20 -9.46 5.34 0.40
C VAL A 20 -8.99 4.53 -0.80
N VAL A 21 -8.04 5.06 -1.56
CA VAL A 21 -7.36 4.39 -2.68
C VAL A 21 -5.89 4.24 -2.37
N GLN A 22 -5.15 3.45 -3.16
CA GLN A 22 -3.76 3.05 -2.93
C GLN A 22 -3.62 1.99 -1.83
N SER A 23 -3.03 0.85 -2.18
CA SER A 23 -2.87 -0.32 -1.29
C SER A 23 -2.27 0.04 0.07
N ASN A 24 -1.17 0.80 0.08
CA ASN A 24 -0.48 1.22 1.29
C ASN A 24 -1.30 2.15 2.18
N ALA A 25 -2.02 3.10 1.57
CA ALA A 25 -2.89 4.01 2.32
C ALA A 25 -4.09 3.26 2.94
N ILE A 26 -4.65 2.29 2.21
CA ILE A 26 -5.70 1.40 2.72
C ILE A 26 -5.18 0.58 3.91
N MET A 27 -4.00 -0.03 3.79
CA MET A 27 -3.38 -0.80 4.87
C MET A 27 -3.15 0.07 6.12
N ARG A 28 -2.58 1.26 5.96
CA ARG A 28 -2.39 2.22 7.07
C ARG A 28 -3.71 2.72 7.67
N TYR A 29 -4.77 2.86 6.86
CA TYR A 29 -6.09 3.26 7.34
C TYR A 29 -6.67 2.20 8.28
N ILE A 30 -6.65 0.92 7.86
CA ILE A 30 -7.11 -0.20 8.67
C ILE A 30 -6.24 -0.34 9.93
N ALA A 31 -4.90 -0.26 9.77
CA ALA A 31 -3.97 -0.38 10.89
C ALA A 31 -4.23 0.68 11.97
N ARG A 32 -4.51 1.94 11.60
CA ARG A 32 -4.85 3.00 12.56
C ARG A 32 -6.17 2.74 13.29
N LYS A 33 -7.19 2.22 12.61
CA LYS A 33 -8.50 1.90 13.22
C LYS A 33 -8.39 0.79 14.29
N HIS A 34 -7.36 -0.05 14.21
CA HIS A 34 -7.10 -1.17 15.12
C HIS A 34 -5.84 -1.01 15.97
N ASN A 35 -5.24 0.20 16.05
CA ASN A 35 -4.02 0.48 16.83
C ASN A 35 -2.81 -0.40 16.47
N LEU A 36 -2.64 -0.73 15.19
CA LEU A 36 -1.56 -1.60 14.68
C LEU A 36 -0.35 -0.85 14.10
N CYS A 37 -0.33 0.49 14.12
CA CYS A 37 0.79 1.30 13.58
C CYS A 37 1.96 1.49 14.55
N GLY A 38 1.89 0.95 15.77
CA GLY A 38 2.87 1.20 16.83
C GLY A 38 2.53 2.46 17.65
N GLU A 39 2.70 2.36 18.96
CA GLU A 39 2.32 3.41 19.92
C GLU A 39 3.40 4.49 20.09
N THR A 40 4.65 4.17 19.74
CA THR A 40 5.80 5.07 19.85
C THR A 40 6.31 5.52 18.48
N GLU A 41 6.95 6.68 18.43
CA GLU A 41 7.60 7.20 17.22
C GLU A 41 8.58 6.18 16.63
N GLU A 42 9.37 5.52 17.48
CA GLU A 42 10.33 4.51 17.04
C GLU A 42 9.63 3.30 16.39
N ALA A 43 8.50 2.86 16.94
CA ALA A 43 7.74 1.76 16.37
C ALA A 43 7.12 2.15 15.01
N GLN A 44 6.60 3.38 14.89
CA GLN A 44 6.06 3.90 13.63
C GLN A 44 7.14 4.00 12.56
N VAL A 45 8.32 4.53 12.89
CA VAL A 45 9.46 4.58 11.98
C VAL A 45 9.87 3.17 11.51
N ARG A 46 9.86 2.18 12.40
CA ARG A 46 10.17 0.78 12.01
C ARG A 46 9.12 0.20 11.06
N VAL A 47 7.84 0.47 11.29
CA VAL A 47 6.75 0.03 10.40
C VAL A 47 6.90 0.69 9.02
N ASP A 48 7.22 1.99 8.99
CA ASP A 48 7.40 2.75 7.75
C ASP A 48 8.60 2.23 6.93
N ILE A 49 9.72 1.93 7.58
CA ILE A 49 10.89 1.33 6.92
C ILE A 49 10.54 -0.04 6.33
N LEU A 50 9.87 -0.89 7.12
CA LEU A 50 9.51 -2.24 6.69
C LEU A 50 8.51 -2.23 5.53
N GLU A 51 7.53 -1.34 5.56
CA GLU A 51 6.56 -1.15 4.48
C GLU A 51 7.25 -0.79 3.16
N ASN A 52 8.16 0.19 3.18
CA ASN A 52 8.90 0.60 1.98
C ASN A 52 9.80 -0.53 1.46
N GLN A 53 10.52 -1.22 2.35
CA GLN A 53 11.38 -2.34 1.96
C GLN A 53 10.58 -3.48 1.32
N ALA A 54 9.39 -3.79 1.84
CA ALA A 54 8.51 -4.81 1.28
C ALA A 54 7.97 -4.40 -0.10
N MET A 55 7.69 -3.12 -0.31
CA MET A 55 7.28 -2.57 -1.60
C MET A 55 8.37 -2.69 -2.66
N ASP A 56 9.61 -2.36 -2.30
CA ASP A 56 10.77 -2.49 -3.20
C ASP A 56 11.00 -3.96 -3.59
N PHE A 57 10.93 -4.87 -2.62
CA PHE A 57 11.03 -6.31 -2.86
C PHE A 57 9.92 -6.80 -3.80
N ARG A 58 8.67 -6.41 -3.53
CA ARG A 58 7.52 -6.78 -4.37
C ARG A 58 7.69 -6.26 -5.79
N ASN A 59 8.11 -5.01 -5.96
CA ASN A 59 8.31 -4.43 -7.29
C ASN A 59 9.45 -5.15 -8.05
N GLY A 60 10.54 -5.50 -7.37
CA GLY A 60 11.60 -6.33 -7.96
C GLY A 60 11.10 -7.71 -8.39
N PHE A 61 10.24 -8.34 -7.61
CA PHE A 61 9.63 -9.62 -7.97
C PHE A 61 8.63 -9.50 -9.13
N VAL A 62 7.83 -8.43 -9.17
CA VAL A 62 6.95 -8.13 -10.32
C VAL A 62 7.77 -7.99 -11.60
N GLN A 63 8.90 -7.27 -11.54
CA GLN A 63 9.82 -7.17 -12.67
C GLN A 63 10.41 -8.54 -13.05
N LEU A 64 10.72 -9.41 -12.09
CA LEU A 64 11.17 -10.77 -12.36
C LEU A 64 10.12 -11.62 -13.08
N CYS A 65 8.84 -11.50 -12.72
CA CYS A 65 7.78 -12.33 -13.30
C CYS A 65 7.20 -11.79 -14.61
N TYR A 66 7.17 -10.47 -14.78
CA TYR A 66 6.50 -9.79 -15.89
C TYR A 66 7.44 -8.94 -16.75
N GLY A 67 8.74 -8.93 -16.43
CA GLY A 67 9.75 -8.25 -17.24
C GLY A 67 9.99 -9.00 -18.54
N ASP A 68 10.12 -8.26 -19.64
CA ASP A 68 10.56 -8.82 -20.92
C ASP A 68 12.07 -9.05 -20.87
N PHE A 69 12.45 -10.28 -20.51
CA PHE A 69 13.82 -10.74 -20.65
C PHE A 69 14.02 -11.17 -22.09
N VAL A 70 14.70 -10.33 -22.89
CA VAL A 70 15.17 -10.73 -24.22
C VAL A 70 16.04 -11.97 -24.03
N SER A 71 15.54 -13.09 -24.51
CA SER A 71 16.30 -14.34 -24.59
C SER A 71 17.06 -14.26 -25.91
N ASP A 72 18.37 -14.02 -25.84
CA ASP A 72 19.26 -14.26 -26.99
C ASP A 72 19.34 -15.77 -27.29
#